data_AF-A0A9E5JX24-F1
#
_entry.id   AF-A0A9E5JX24-F1
#
_cell.length_a   1.000
_cell.length_b   1.000
_cell.length_c   1.000
_cell.angle_alpha   90.00
_cell.angle_beta   90.00
_cell.angle_gamma   90.00
#
_symmetry.space_group_name_H-M   'P 1'
#
loop_
_entity.id
_entity.type
_entity.pdbx_description
1 polymer ?
#
loop_
_entity_poly.entity_id
_entity_poly.type
_entity_poly.pdbx_seq_one_letter_code
_entity_poly.pdbx_strand_id
1 'polypeptide(L)'
;VQNFFYYLLCEGGSGTNDGISYQVNGITIANARQIAYRALTVYCSQNTGYKEVRNAWISAAQDLNASWVASVEAAWDAVGVVLGRITSSLTVSGVVNHPMSPYIIKVKSADSPTSYAASGLPPGLSIKGPTISGIPTQKGTFSTTISAQTSSEVISATMNFSISDPLPYDDFAQAKTFGPSIPANAAGTTVGYSKEVGELAHASGGPYSSIWFKLNANQTGIVTLSTAGSDFDTTLAIYKGSELSKLTKVAANNDAGVGIRTSLLQFSMEAGTTYYIAIDGNGGATGAYVLTATGSSLSQAPANDMASSPTNLGNGVSFARSGSILAATAQSGEPSLAGLPATRSVWFTYTAPANGQLVVDTIGSDFNSVLGVYSGTIGVFSSLKLLAANDDIATGNLQSSVSLPVTSGTTYIIKVDGRKSSSGSYTLRGTFSLPLPSCPAPATATFTMTKVAGTTSTALPKLGYTARVRAIAGPITGAWREVPAKVSP
;
A
#
# COMPACT_ATOMS: atom_id res chain seq x y z
N VAL A 1 -18.76 -38.76 46.76
CA VAL A 1 -19.57 -38.21 45.65
C VAL A 1 -20.81 -37.48 46.15
N GLN A 2 -21.93 -38.16 46.47
CA GLN A 2 -23.22 -37.47 46.75
C GLN A 2 -23.24 -36.53 47.97
N ASN A 3 -22.56 -36.87 49.08
CA ASN A 3 -22.52 -35.97 50.24
C ASN A 3 -21.85 -34.63 49.92
N PHE A 4 -20.76 -34.66 49.15
CA PHE A 4 -20.05 -33.45 48.75
C PHE A 4 -20.84 -32.66 47.68
N PHE A 5 -21.49 -33.36 46.75
CA PHE A 5 -22.45 -32.76 45.82
C PHE A 5 -23.55 -32.00 46.58
N TYR A 6 -24.17 -32.64 47.56
CA TYR A 6 -25.26 -32.06 48.32
C TYR A 6 -24.79 -30.86 49.13
N TYR A 7 -23.60 -30.94 49.75
CA TYR A 7 -22.96 -29.81 50.42
C TYR A 7 -22.77 -28.62 49.46
N LEU A 8 -22.18 -28.85 48.29
CA LEU A 8 -21.97 -27.80 47.29
C LEU A 8 -23.29 -27.21 46.79
N LEU A 9 -24.33 -28.03 46.63
CA LEU A 9 -25.65 -27.55 46.23
C LEU A 9 -26.29 -26.68 47.33
N CYS A 10 -26.10 -27.01 48.60
CA CYS A 10 -26.62 -26.23 49.73
C CYS A 10 -25.90 -24.90 49.88
N GLU A 11 -24.57 -24.95 50.04
CA GLU A 11 -23.74 -23.82 50.48
C GLU A 11 -23.14 -23.04 49.31
N GLY A 12 -23.02 -23.66 48.14
CA GLY A 12 -22.23 -23.15 47.04
C GLY A 12 -20.73 -23.33 47.27
N GLY A 13 -19.93 -22.74 46.39
CA GLY A 13 -18.47 -22.71 46.50
C GLY A 13 -17.78 -22.83 45.16
N SER A 14 -16.47 -22.61 45.15
CA SER A 14 -15.63 -22.79 43.97
C SER A 14 -14.33 -23.50 44.36
N GLY A 15 -13.71 -24.15 43.39
CA GLY A 15 -12.48 -24.91 43.62
C GLY A 15 -12.17 -25.88 42.50
N THR A 16 -11.36 -26.88 42.81
CA THR A 16 -11.08 -28.02 41.92
C THR A 16 -11.25 -29.30 42.72
N ASN A 17 -11.96 -30.28 42.19
CA ASN A 17 -12.11 -31.60 42.78
C ASN A 17 -11.77 -32.65 41.71
N ASP A 18 -10.80 -33.53 41.99
CA ASP A 18 -10.30 -34.55 41.07
C ASP A 18 -9.91 -33.98 39.68
N GLY A 19 -9.30 -32.79 39.67
CA GLY A 19 -8.89 -32.08 38.44
C GLY A 19 -10.03 -31.33 37.72
N ILE A 20 -11.26 -31.42 38.21
CA ILE A 20 -12.42 -30.70 37.66
C ILE A 20 -12.62 -29.40 38.43
N SER A 21 -12.36 -28.26 37.78
CA SER A 21 -12.69 -26.95 38.35
C SER A 21 -14.20 -26.72 38.36
N TYR A 22 -14.71 -26.15 39.45
CA TYR A 22 -16.13 -25.89 39.63
C TYR A 22 -16.40 -24.54 40.29
N GLN A 23 -17.59 -24.01 40.02
CA GLN A 23 -18.23 -22.91 40.73
C GLN A 23 -19.72 -23.24 40.83
N VAL A 24 -20.22 -23.34 42.06
CA VAL A 24 -21.61 -23.69 42.36
C VAL A 24 -22.22 -22.54 43.15
N ASN A 25 -23.37 -22.05 42.66
CA ASN A 25 -24.19 -21.11 43.41
C ASN A 25 -25.10 -21.91 44.34
N GLY A 26 -24.91 -21.80 45.65
CA GLY A 26 -25.71 -22.52 46.63
C GLY A 26 -27.18 -22.12 46.56
N ILE A 27 -28.08 -23.10 46.69
CA ILE A 27 -29.53 -22.86 46.69
C ILE A 27 -30.14 -22.93 48.10
N THR A 28 -29.31 -23.05 49.14
CA THR A 28 -29.70 -23.35 50.54
C THR A 28 -30.16 -24.79 50.76
N ILE A 29 -29.94 -25.28 51.97
CA ILE A 29 -30.38 -26.62 52.41
C ILE A 29 -31.91 -26.80 52.32
N ALA A 30 -32.68 -25.72 52.50
CA ALA A 30 -34.14 -25.77 52.49
C ALA A 30 -34.71 -26.06 51.08
N ASN A 31 -34.01 -25.64 50.03
CA ASN A 31 -34.38 -25.92 48.64
C ASN A 31 -33.74 -27.23 48.17
N ALA A 32 -32.46 -27.46 48.49
CA ALA A 32 -31.76 -28.70 48.13
C ALA A 32 -32.47 -29.96 48.66
N ARG A 33 -33.04 -29.92 49.88
CA ARG A 33 -33.82 -31.04 50.43
C ARG A 33 -35.08 -31.37 49.63
N GLN A 34 -35.73 -30.35 49.04
CA GLN A 34 -36.96 -30.55 48.26
C GLN A 34 -36.62 -31.27 46.94
N ILE A 35 -35.52 -30.84 46.30
CA ILE A 35 -34.99 -31.50 45.11
C ILE A 35 -34.60 -32.94 45.46
N ALA A 36 -33.87 -33.15 46.56
CA ALA A 36 -33.46 -34.47 47.02
C ALA A 36 -34.66 -35.41 47.20
N TYR A 37 -35.65 -34.97 48.00
CA TYR A 37 -36.85 -35.76 48.28
C TYR A 37 -37.57 -36.14 47.00
N ARG A 38 -37.80 -35.17 46.09
CA ARG A 38 -38.47 -35.42 44.82
C ARG A 38 -37.65 -36.33 43.90
N ALA A 39 -36.34 -36.11 43.77
CA ALA A 39 -35.45 -36.96 42.98
C ALA A 39 -35.52 -38.42 43.45
N LEU A 40 -35.44 -38.65 44.76
CA LEU A 40 -35.47 -39.97 45.37
C LEU A 40 -36.82 -40.67 45.26
N THR A 41 -37.93 -39.94 45.44
CA THR A 41 -39.27 -40.53 45.52
C THR A 41 -40.02 -40.61 44.20
N VAL A 42 -39.67 -39.77 43.22
CA VAL A 42 -40.37 -39.69 41.92
C VAL A 42 -39.54 -40.28 40.79
N TYR A 43 -38.22 -40.08 40.81
CA TYR A 43 -37.36 -40.34 39.65
C TYR A 43 -36.39 -41.52 39.84
N CYS A 44 -35.96 -41.80 41.07
CA CYS A 44 -35.05 -42.90 41.36
C CYS A 44 -35.79 -44.24 41.53
N SER A 45 -35.07 -45.33 41.27
CA SER A 45 -35.48 -46.72 41.51
C SER A 45 -34.35 -47.49 42.19
N GLN A 46 -34.61 -48.75 42.54
CA GLN A 46 -33.61 -49.64 43.15
C GLN A 46 -32.36 -49.88 42.26
N ASN A 47 -32.42 -49.56 40.97
CA ASN A 47 -31.33 -49.76 40.01
C ASN A 47 -30.70 -48.45 39.50
N THR A 48 -30.97 -47.30 40.14
CA THR A 48 -30.46 -46.00 39.69
C THR A 48 -28.96 -45.84 39.95
N GLY A 49 -28.17 -45.72 38.87
CA GLY A 49 -26.73 -45.44 38.91
C GLY A 49 -26.40 -43.96 39.02
N TYR A 50 -25.10 -43.61 38.95
CA TYR A 50 -24.64 -42.22 39.14
C TYR A 50 -25.12 -41.25 38.05
N LYS A 51 -25.10 -41.65 36.77
CA LYS A 51 -25.58 -40.77 35.68
C LYS A 51 -27.10 -40.60 35.76
N GLU A 52 -27.82 -41.65 36.13
CA GLU A 52 -29.28 -41.66 36.26
C GLU A 52 -29.75 -40.83 37.46
N VAL A 53 -29.07 -40.91 38.61
CA VAL A 53 -29.40 -40.08 39.77
C VAL A 53 -29.13 -38.60 39.49
N ARG A 54 -28.09 -38.26 38.72
CA ARG A 54 -27.89 -36.88 38.26
C ARG A 54 -29.11 -36.38 37.49
N ASN A 55 -29.58 -37.16 36.50
CA ASN A 55 -30.77 -36.81 35.72
C ASN A 55 -32.01 -36.67 36.60
N ALA A 56 -32.20 -37.55 37.58
CA ALA A 56 -33.30 -37.48 38.55
C ALA A 56 -33.29 -36.16 39.35
N TRP A 57 -32.12 -35.70 39.78
CA TRP A 57 -31.98 -34.42 40.49
C TRP A 57 -32.23 -33.21 39.58
N ILE A 58 -31.80 -33.26 38.32
CA ILE A 58 -32.07 -32.21 37.33
C ILE A 58 -33.58 -32.13 37.05
N SER A 59 -34.26 -33.26 36.81
CA SER A 59 -35.71 -33.31 36.59
C SER A 59 -36.48 -32.81 37.83
N ALA A 60 -36.06 -33.20 39.03
CA ALA A 60 -36.65 -32.70 40.26
C ALA A 60 -36.48 -31.19 40.43
N ALA A 61 -35.31 -30.65 40.10
CA ALA A 61 -35.07 -29.21 40.13
C ALA A 61 -35.92 -28.48 39.09
N GLN A 62 -36.00 -29.01 37.86
CA GLN A 62 -36.80 -28.45 36.78
C GLN A 62 -38.28 -28.33 37.17
N ASP A 63 -38.84 -29.37 37.80
CA ASP A 63 -40.23 -29.38 38.26
C ASP A 63 -40.52 -28.37 39.38
N LEU A 64 -39.58 -28.24 40.33
CA LEU A 64 -39.77 -27.42 41.52
C LEU A 64 -39.47 -25.95 41.22
N ASN A 65 -38.33 -25.69 40.57
CA ASN A 65 -37.87 -24.36 40.18
C ASN A 65 -36.72 -24.47 39.17
N ALA A 66 -37.01 -24.20 37.90
CA ALA A 66 -36.04 -24.25 36.80
C ALA A 66 -34.77 -23.40 37.04
N SER A 67 -34.84 -22.34 37.86
CA SER A 67 -33.65 -21.52 38.18
C SER A 67 -32.58 -22.28 38.99
N TRP A 68 -32.93 -23.40 39.63
CA TRP A 68 -31.99 -24.23 40.42
C TRP A 68 -31.23 -25.25 39.59
N VAL A 69 -31.65 -25.52 38.35
CA VAL A 69 -31.06 -26.56 37.50
C VAL A 69 -29.56 -26.34 37.29
N ALA A 70 -29.14 -25.10 37.02
CA ALA A 70 -27.73 -24.78 36.81
C ALA A 70 -26.86 -25.11 38.03
N SER A 71 -27.34 -24.83 39.24
CA SER A 71 -26.64 -25.18 40.48
C SER A 71 -26.55 -26.69 40.69
N VAL A 72 -27.62 -27.43 40.38
CA VAL A 72 -27.64 -28.90 40.45
C VAL A 72 -26.64 -29.51 39.45
N GLU A 73 -26.64 -29.05 38.21
CA GLU A 73 -25.67 -29.50 37.21
C GLU A 73 -24.23 -29.20 37.62
N ALA A 74 -23.96 -27.98 38.07
CA ALA A 74 -22.62 -27.56 38.48
C ALA A 74 -22.10 -28.37 39.68
N ALA A 75 -22.96 -28.66 40.66
CA ALA A 75 -22.60 -29.49 41.80
C ALA A 75 -22.32 -30.94 41.39
N TRP A 76 -23.09 -31.51 40.45
CA TRP A 76 -22.82 -32.87 39.95
C TRP A 76 -21.54 -32.95 39.12
N ASP A 77 -21.30 -31.93 38.29
CA ASP A 77 -20.05 -31.78 37.55
C ASP A 77 -18.85 -31.71 38.51
N ALA A 78 -18.96 -30.97 39.62
CA ALA A 78 -17.91 -30.84 40.63
C ALA A 78 -17.50 -32.19 41.25
N VAL A 79 -18.39 -33.16 41.30
CA VAL A 79 -18.12 -34.49 41.89
C VAL A 79 -17.84 -35.57 40.86
N GLY A 80 -17.52 -35.19 39.62
CA GLY A 80 -17.08 -36.10 38.56
C GLY A 80 -18.21 -36.89 37.88
N VAL A 81 -19.47 -36.65 38.23
CA VAL A 81 -20.61 -37.25 37.54
C VAL A 81 -21.04 -36.31 36.42
N VAL A 82 -20.25 -36.24 35.35
CA VAL A 82 -20.44 -35.28 34.23
C VAL A 82 -21.35 -35.86 33.15
N LEU A 83 -22.27 -35.05 32.61
CA LEU A 83 -23.00 -35.37 31.36
C LEU A 83 -22.30 -34.72 30.18
N GLY A 84 -21.91 -35.55 29.23
CA GLY A 84 -21.36 -35.12 27.96
C GLY A 84 -22.29 -34.18 27.20
N ARG A 85 -21.85 -32.95 26.95
CA ARG A 85 -22.59 -31.99 26.11
C ARG A 85 -21.68 -31.06 25.34
N ILE A 86 -22.13 -30.66 24.15
CA ILE A 86 -21.53 -29.56 23.41
C ILE A 86 -21.94 -28.25 24.10
N THR A 87 -20.95 -27.40 24.38
CA THR A 87 -21.13 -26.12 25.11
C THR A 87 -20.84 -24.91 24.24
N SER A 88 -20.27 -25.08 23.05
CA SER A 88 -20.14 -24.03 22.05
C SER A 88 -21.49 -23.69 21.40
N SER A 89 -21.63 -22.48 20.84
CA SER A 89 -22.86 -22.03 20.17
C SER A 89 -23.33 -23.05 19.14
N LEU A 90 -24.63 -23.35 19.11
CA LEU A 90 -25.25 -24.22 18.10
C LEU A 90 -25.82 -23.45 16.91
N THR A 91 -25.48 -22.17 16.79
CA THR A 91 -25.78 -21.33 15.62
C THR A 91 -24.52 -20.66 15.13
N VAL A 92 -24.32 -20.70 13.81
CA VAL A 92 -23.19 -20.07 13.11
C VAL A 92 -23.72 -19.40 11.85
N SER A 93 -23.26 -18.18 11.59
CA SER A 93 -23.56 -17.46 10.34
C SER A 93 -22.32 -17.34 9.48
N GLY A 94 -22.51 -17.26 8.16
CA GLY A 94 -21.44 -17.03 7.22
C GLY A 94 -21.96 -16.39 5.92
N VAL A 95 -21.03 -15.99 5.06
CA VAL A 95 -21.33 -15.39 3.76
C VAL A 95 -20.80 -16.34 2.68
N VAL A 96 -21.62 -16.60 1.65
CA VAL A 96 -21.24 -17.47 0.54
C VAL A 96 -19.99 -16.93 -0.15
N ASN A 97 -19.06 -17.81 -0.51
CA ASN A 97 -17.75 -17.53 -1.12
C ASN A 97 -16.76 -16.72 -0.27
N HIS A 98 -17.07 -16.45 0.99
CA HIS A 98 -16.19 -15.72 1.91
C HIS A 98 -15.67 -16.67 3.00
N PRO A 99 -14.39 -16.56 3.41
CA PRO A 99 -13.85 -17.42 4.45
C PRO A 99 -14.57 -17.16 5.78
N MET A 100 -15.06 -18.22 6.42
CA MET A 100 -15.65 -18.08 7.74
C MET A 100 -14.60 -18.02 8.84
N SER A 101 -14.92 -17.32 9.92
CA SER A 101 -14.17 -17.44 11.17
C SER A 101 -14.20 -18.91 11.64
N PRO A 102 -13.05 -19.53 11.95
CA PRO A 102 -13.01 -20.91 12.41
C PRO A 102 -13.88 -21.12 13.64
N TYR A 103 -14.82 -22.06 13.55
CA TYR A 103 -15.66 -22.46 14.67
C TYR A 103 -15.00 -23.61 15.44
N ILE A 104 -14.86 -23.48 16.75
CA ILE A 104 -14.26 -24.51 17.61
C ILE A 104 -15.36 -25.16 18.46
N ILE A 105 -15.55 -26.47 18.27
CA ILE A 105 -16.45 -27.30 19.08
C ILE A 105 -15.88 -27.37 20.50
N LYS A 106 -16.65 -26.89 21.48
CA LYS A 106 -16.34 -27.01 22.91
C LYS A 106 -17.24 -28.07 23.53
N VAL A 107 -16.64 -28.92 24.35
CA VAL A 107 -17.32 -30.07 24.96
C VAL A 107 -17.08 -30.04 26.45
N LYS A 108 -18.13 -30.34 27.21
CA LYS A 108 -18.01 -30.69 28.63
C LYS A 108 -18.27 -32.19 28.76
N SER A 109 -17.33 -32.92 29.34
CA SER A 109 -17.37 -34.38 29.48
C SER A 109 -16.47 -34.83 30.64
N ALA A 110 -16.68 -36.05 31.14
CA ALA A 110 -15.83 -36.63 32.18
C ALA A 110 -14.42 -36.95 31.66
N ASP A 111 -14.33 -37.50 30.44
CA ASP A 111 -13.06 -37.78 29.77
C ASP A 111 -12.83 -36.81 28.61
N SER A 112 -11.56 -36.59 28.26
CA SER A 112 -11.21 -35.76 27.09
C SER A 112 -11.69 -36.39 25.77
N PRO A 113 -12.22 -35.59 24.84
CA PRO A 113 -12.53 -36.06 23.49
C PRO A 113 -11.29 -36.60 22.76
N THR A 114 -11.46 -37.75 22.10
CA THR A 114 -10.44 -38.43 21.30
C THR A 114 -10.58 -38.15 19.81
N SER A 115 -11.79 -37.87 19.34
CA SER A 115 -12.06 -37.47 17.96
C SER A 115 -13.33 -36.62 17.85
N TYR A 116 -13.47 -35.95 16.70
CA TYR A 116 -14.60 -35.08 16.38
C TYR A 116 -15.09 -35.41 14.97
N ALA A 117 -16.40 -35.28 14.76
CA ALA A 117 -17.02 -35.43 13.45
C ALA A 117 -18.11 -34.39 13.23
N ALA A 118 -18.40 -34.12 11.96
CA ALA A 118 -19.51 -33.28 11.54
C ALA A 118 -20.15 -33.87 10.28
N SER A 119 -21.47 -33.93 10.26
CA SER A 119 -22.27 -34.42 9.14
C SER A 119 -23.33 -33.38 8.76
N GLY A 120 -23.53 -33.16 7.46
CA GLY A 120 -24.44 -32.13 6.95
C GLY A 120 -23.87 -30.71 7.00
N LEU A 121 -22.54 -30.55 6.90
CA LEU A 121 -21.91 -29.25 6.77
C LEU A 121 -22.34 -28.55 5.46
N PRO A 122 -22.48 -27.22 5.45
CA PRO A 122 -22.56 -26.44 4.21
C PRO A 122 -21.42 -26.82 3.24
N PRO A 123 -21.70 -26.94 1.93
CA PRO A 123 -20.66 -27.22 0.93
C PRO A 123 -19.50 -26.24 1.03
N GLY A 124 -18.26 -26.74 0.99
CA GLY A 124 -17.03 -25.95 1.11
C GLY A 124 -16.52 -25.78 2.55
N LEU A 125 -17.28 -26.22 3.56
CA LEU A 125 -16.79 -26.34 4.93
C LEU A 125 -16.28 -27.75 5.24
N SER A 126 -15.32 -27.84 6.17
CA SER A 126 -14.75 -29.11 6.62
C SER A 126 -14.41 -29.05 8.11
N ILE A 127 -14.25 -30.22 8.73
CA ILE A 127 -13.82 -30.36 10.12
C ILE A 127 -12.42 -30.96 10.20
N LYS A 128 -11.57 -30.40 11.07
CA LYS A 128 -10.25 -30.93 11.43
C LYS A 128 -10.04 -30.80 12.94
N GLY A 129 -10.01 -31.94 13.64
CA GLY A 129 -10.07 -31.93 15.10
C GLY A 129 -11.36 -31.23 15.56
N PRO A 130 -11.33 -30.37 16.60
CA PRO A 130 -12.53 -29.65 17.05
C PRO A 130 -12.92 -28.49 16.13
N THR A 131 -12.15 -28.18 15.09
CA THR A 131 -12.31 -26.95 14.31
C THR A 131 -13.05 -27.20 13.01
N ILE A 132 -14.16 -26.49 12.82
CA ILE A 132 -14.88 -26.37 11.54
C ILE A 132 -14.42 -25.07 10.87
N SER A 133 -14.01 -25.16 9.60
CA SER A 133 -13.52 -24.02 8.81
C SER A 133 -13.68 -24.26 7.32
N GLY A 134 -13.56 -23.19 6.52
CA GLY A 134 -13.63 -23.27 5.07
C GLY A 134 -14.27 -22.03 4.45
N ILE A 135 -14.67 -22.17 3.19
CA ILE A 135 -15.38 -21.15 2.42
C ILE A 135 -16.68 -21.80 1.95
N PRO A 136 -17.85 -21.41 2.48
CA PRO A 136 -19.11 -22.00 2.08
C PRO A 136 -19.43 -21.58 0.64
N THR A 137 -19.76 -22.53 -0.24
CA THR A 137 -20.00 -22.24 -1.67
C THR A 137 -21.48 -22.18 -2.03
N GLN A 138 -22.36 -22.34 -1.04
CA GLN A 138 -23.80 -22.32 -1.23
C GLN A 138 -24.50 -21.58 -0.09
N LYS A 139 -25.38 -20.64 -0.43
CA LYS A 139 -26.26 -19.96 0.52
C LYS A 139 -27.40 -20.87 0.99
N GLY A 140 -27.90 -20.61 2.19
CA GLY A 140 -29.04 -21.31 2.77
C GLY A 140 -28.82 -21.67 4.24
N THR A 141 -29.81 -22.37 4.80
CA THR A 141 -29.74 -22.90 6.15
C THR A 141 -29.40 -24.38 6.11
N PHE A 142 -28.38 -24.79 6.85
CA PHE A 142 -27.93 -26.18 6.93
C PHE A 142 -28.01 -26.67 8.37
N SER A 143 -28.61 -27.83 8.56
CA SER A 143 -28.63 -28.51 9.86
C SER A 143 -27.49 -29.52 9.88
N THR A 144 -26.49 -29.25 10.71
CA THR A 144 -25.27 -30.06 10.83
C THR A 144 -25.28 -30.77 12.18
N THR A 145 -25.12 -32.08 12.17
CA THR A 145 -24.84 -32.84 13.39
C THR A 145 -23.34 -32.79 13.66
N ILE A 146 -22.95 -32.23 14.80
CA ILE A 146 -21.57 -32.25 15.31
C ILE A 146 -21.47 -33.26 16.43
N SER A 147 -20.34 -33.97 16.51
CA SER A 147 -20.09 -34.94 17.58
C SER A 147 -18.64 -34.96 18.04
N ALA A 148 -18.47 -35.40 19.29
CA ALA A 148 -17.19 -35.66 19.93
C ALA A 148 -17.22 -37.05 20.58
N GLN A 149 -16.25 -37.90 20.24
CA GLN A 149 -16.07 -39.23 20.83
C GLN A 149 -15.16 -39.12 22.04
N THR A 150 -15.61 -39.55 23.21
CA THR A 150 -14.74 -39.77 24.38
C THR A 150 -14.43 -41.25 24.53
N SER A 151 -13.67 -41.62 25.56
CA SER A 151 -13.44 -43.04 25.88
C SER A 151 -14.72 -43.79 26.28
N SER A 152 -15.74 -43.06 26.73
CA SER A 152 -16.92 -43.60 27.41
C SER A 152 -18.24 -43.32 26.69
N GLU A 153 -18.32 -42.31 25.82
CA GLU A 153 -19.55 -41.93 25.14
C GLU A 153 -19.32 -41.13 23.85
N VAL A 154 -20.36 -41.05 23.02
CA VAL A 154 -20.44 -40.09 21.90
C VAL A 154 -21.37 -38.96 22.30
N ILE A 155 -20.85 -37.74 22.24
CA ILE A 155 -21.58 -36.52 22.57
C ILE A 155 -21.94 -35.85 21.26
N SER A 156 -23.23 -35.66 20.98
CA SER A 156 -23.68 -35.04 19.73
C SER A 156 -24.68 -33.91 19.97
N ALA A 157 -24.66 -32.91 19.10
CA ALA A 157 -25.66 -31.87 19.04
C ALA A 157 -25.95 -31.50 17.58
N THR A 158 -27.15 -30.95 17.33
CA THR A 158 -27.51 -30.36 16.04
C THR A 158 -27.24 -28.87 16.09
N MET A 159 -26.45 -28.40 15.13
CA MET A 159 -26.10 -27.01 14.90
C MET A 159 -26.78 -26.51 13.62
N ASN A 160 -27.18 -25.24 13.60
CA ASN A 160 -27.70 -24.58 12.42
C ASN A 160 -26.67 -23.59 11.86
N PHE A 161 -26.28 -23.80 10.60
CA PHE A 161 -25.53 -22.82 9.80
C PHE A 161 -26.50 -21.97 8.99
N SER A 162 -26.31 -20.66 8.99
CA SER A 162 -27.03 -19.71 8.14
C SER A 162 -26.05 -19.01 7.21
N ILE A 163 -26.02 -19.42 5.93
CA ILE A 163 -25.15 -18.83 4.92
C ILE A 163 -25.96 -17.85 4.07
N SER A 164 -25.59 -16.57 4.09
CA SER A 164 -26.25 -15.52 3.30
C SER A 164 -25.47 -15.19 2.02
N ASP A 165 -26.12 -14.45 1.12
CA ASP A 165 -25.40 -13.68 0.11
C ASP A 165 -24.54 -12.59 0.77
N PRO A 166 -23.47 -12.13 0.11
CA PRO A 166 -22.72 -10.95 0.55
C PRO A 166 -23.61 -9.71 0.55
N LEU A 167 -23.28 -8.76 1.43
CA LEU A 167 -23.99 -7.49 1.46
C LEU A 167 -23.74 -6.70 0.16
N PRO A 168 -24.65 -5.79 -0.24
CA PRO A 168 -24.42 -4.97 -1.42
C PRO A 168 -23.08 -4.23 -1.33
N TYR A 169 -22.28 -4.28 -2.39
CA TYR A 169 -20.98 -3.62 -2.49
C TYR A 169 -19.87 -4.19 -1.59
N ASP A 170 -20.13 -5.31 -0.88
CA ASP A 170 -19.12 -6.07 -0.13
C ASP A 170 -18.12 -6.73 -1.08
N ASP A 171 -18.62 -7.32 -2.17
CA ASP A 171 -17.78 -7.92 -3.20
C ASP A 171 -17.26 -6.87 -4.19
N PHE A 172 -16.02 -7.06 -4.64
CA PHE A 172 -15.39 -6.25 -5.68
C PHE A 172 -16.23 -6.19 -6.97
N ALA A 173 -16.81 -7.31 -7.37
CA ALA A 173 -17.66 -7.40 -8.56
C ALA A 173 -18.92 -6.54 -8.46
N GLN A 174 -19.37 -6.24 -7.24
CA GLN A 174 -20.55 -5.45 -6.96
C GLN A 174 -20.24 -3.98 -6.67
N ALA A 175 -18.99 -3.53 -6.78
CA ALA A 175 -18.54 -2.21 -6.37
C ALA A 175 -19.49 -1.05 -6.72
N LYS A 176 -19.81 -0.21 -5.73
CA LYS A 176 -20.73 0.92 -5.86
C LYS A 176 -20.18 2.01 -6.76
N THR A 177 -20.94 2.49 -7.74
CA THR A 177 -20.51 3.64 -8.54
C THR A 177 -20.28 4.88 -7.67
N PHE A 178 -19.13 5.54 -7.85
CA PHE A 178 -18.72 6.76 -7.16
C PHE A 178 -18.12 7.74 -8.18
N GLY A 179 -18.67 8.96 -8.31
CA GLY A 179 -18.37 9.86 -9.45
C GLY A 179 -19.45 9.81 -10.54
N PRO A 180 -19.14 10.10 -11.83
CA PRO A 180 -17.83 9.98 -12.52
C PRO A 180 -16.91 11.21 -12.46
N SER A 181 -17.45 12.36 -12.08
CA SER A 181 -16.71 13.63 -11.90
C SER A 181 -16.45 13.92 -10.43
N ILE A 182 -15.45 14.75 -10.17
CA ILE A 182 -15.07 15.21 -8.83
C ILE A 182 -15.47 16.69 -8.69
N PRO A 183 -16.08 17.12 -7.56
CA PRO A 183 -16.20 16.40 -6.28
C PRO A 183 -17.28 15.31 -6.23
N ALA A 184 -17.10 14.34 -5.34
CA ALA A 184 -18.06 13.26 -5.06
C ALA A 184 -18.02 12.86 -3.57
N ASN A 185 -19.13 12.35 -3.05
CA ASN A 185 -19.22 11.86 -1.67
C ASN A 185 -20.16 10.66 -1.53
N ALA A 186 -19.90 9.82 -0.52
CA ALA A 186 -20.72 8.69 -0.14
C ALA A 186 -20.64 8.47 1.38
N ALA A 187 -21.67 7.85 1.94
CA ALA A 187 -21.68 7.42 3.33
C ALA A 187 -22.45 6.10 3.47
N GLY A 188 -22.22 5.37 4.55
CA GLY A 188 -22.85 4.08 4.83
C GLY A 188 -22.19 3.38 6.03
N THR A 189 -22.20 2.05 6.06
CA THR A 189 -21.55 1.26 7.09
C THR A 189 -20.84 0.02 6.52
N THR A 190 -19.75 -0.41 7.16
CA THR A 190 -19.05 -1.68 6.91
C THR A 190 -19.44 -2.77 7.91
N VAL A 191 -20.39 -2.51 8.81
CA VAL A 191 -20.85 -3.53 9.77
C VAL A 191 -21.50 -4.70 9.04
N GLY A 192 -20.97 -5.90 9.26
CA GLY A 192 -21.44 -7.14 8.62
C GLY A 192 -20.78 -7.46 7.28
N TYR A 193 -19.92 -6.58 6.77
CA TYR A 193 -19.12 -6.83 5.57
C TYR A 193 -17.99 -7.81 5.87
N SER A 194 -17.44 -8.40 4.82
CA SER A 194 -16.56 -9.54 4.95
C SER A 194 -15.46 -9.56 3.88
N LYS A 195 -14.35 -10.20 4.22
CA LYS A 195 -13.23 -10.37 3.30
C LYS A 195 -13.61 -11.28 2.14
N GLU A 196 -13.37 -10.82 0.90
CA GLU A 196 -13.54 -11.65 -0.29
C GLU A 196 -12.31 -12.55 -0.51
N VAL A 197 -12.50 -13.75 -1.07
CA VAL A 197 -11.39 -14.64 -1.42
C VAL A 197 -10.56 -14.04 -2.54
N GLY A 198 -9.25 -13.90 -2.31
CA GLY A 198 -8.32 -13.30 -3.28
C GLY A 198 -8.18 -11.79 -3.14
N GLU A 199 -8.88 -11.18 -2.18
CA GLU A 199 -8.71 -9.77 -1.86
C GLU A 199 -7.34 -9.46 -1.26
N LEU A 200 -6.72 -8.40 -1.74
CA LEU A 200 -5.39 -7.94 -1.33
C LEU A 200 -5.46 -7.00 -0.13
N ALA A 201 -4.44 -7.05 0.73
CA ALA A 201 -4.29 -6.10 1.83
C ALA A 201 -4.26 -4.66 1.33
N HIS A 202 -5.07 -3.77 1.92
CA HIS A 202 -5.26 -2.41 1.39
C HIS A 202 -4.17 -1.44 1.82
N ALA A 203 -4.03 -1.17 3.12
CA ALA A 203 -3.02 -0.26 3.66
C ALA A 203 -2.10 -0.97 4.67
N SER A 204 -2.47 -1.01 5.97
CA SER A 204 -1.64 -1.53 7.07
C SER A 204 -2.26 -2.74 7.78
N GLY A 205 -2.64 -3.75 7.01
CA GLY A 205 -3.30 -4.96 7.49
C GLY A 205 -4.54 -5.27 6.66
N GLY A 206 -5.21 -6.37 6.98
CA GLY A 206 -6.40 -6.81 6.24
C GLY A 206 -6.06 -7.47 4.91
N PRO A 207 -7.07 -7.75 4.07
CA PRO A 207 -8.46 -7.25 4.16
C PRO A 207 -9.30 -7.96 5.26
N TYR A 208 -10.38 -7.32 5.71
CA TYR A 208 -11.30 -7.83 6.74
C TYR A 208 -12.79 -7.65 6.41
N SER A 209 -13.25 -6.41 6.24
CA SER A 209 -14.66 -6.02 6.09
C SER A 209 -14.77 -4.83 5.12
N SER A 210 -14.24 -5.02 3.92
CA SER A 210 -14.10 -4.01 2.87
C SER A 210 -15.42 -3.68 2.18
N ILE A 211 -15.69 -2.40 1.94
CA ILE A 211 -16.67 -1.96 0.94
C ILE A 211 -15.95 -1.44 -0.31
N TRP A 212 -16.47 -1.81 -1.48
CA TRP A 212 -15.90 -1.44 -2.77
C TRP A 212 -16.70 -0.36 -3.49
N PHE A 213 -15.98 0.60 -4.08
CA PHE A 213 -16.51 1.60 -4.99
C PHE A 213 -15.80 1.54 -6.34
N LYS A 214 -16.51 1.93 -7.40
CA LYS A 214 -16.02 2.03 -8.78
C LYS A 214 -16.16 3.46 -9.29
N LEU A 215 -15.04 4.05 -9.70
CA LEU A 215 -14.97 5.39 -10.28
C LEU A 215 -14.57 5.27 -11.75
N ASN A 216 -15.51 5.53 -12.66
CA ASN A 216 -15.23 5.66 -14.09
C ASN A 216 -14.83 7.12 -14.35
N ALA A 217 -13.54 7.42 -14.38
CA ALA A 217 -13.06 8.79 -14.47
C ALA A 217 -13.42 9.41 -15.83
N ASN A 218 -14.10 10.55 -15.81
CA ASN A 218 -14.40 11.33 -17.03
C ASN A 218 -13.48 12.55 -17.23
N GLN A 219 -12.56 12.78 -16.29
CA GLN A 219 -11.64 13.92 -16.30
C GLN A 219 -10.25 13.49 -15.82
N THR A 220 -9.22 14.15 -16.33
CA THR A 220 -7.85 14.03 -15.80
C THR A 220 -7.66 15.09 -14.72
N GLY A 221 -7.02 14.74 -13.60
CA GLY A 221 -6.86 15.67 -12.48
C GLY A 221 -6.11 15.09 -11.30
N ILE A 222 -5.81 15.92 -10.31
CA ILE A 222 -5.34 15.46 -9.00
C ILE A 222 -6.54 15.35 -8.07
N VAL A 223 -6.75 14.16 -7.51
CA VAL A 223 -7.89 13.86 -6.64
C VAL A 223 -7.37 13.46 -5.26
N THR A 224 -7.96 14.06 -4.23
CA THR A 224 -7.78 13.70 -2.84
C THR A 224 -8.99 12.88 -2.40
N LEU A 225 -8.76 11.66 -1.90
CA LEU A 225 -9.77 10.85 -1.24
C LEU A 225 -9.58 10.92 0.28
N SER A 226 -10.67 11.14 1.00
CA SER A 226 -10.69 11.25 2.45
C SER A 226 -11.82 10.42 3.04
N THR A 227 -11.54 9.75 4.16
CA THR A 227 -12.54 9.09 5.00
C THR A 227 -12.83 9.84 6.30
N ALA A 228 -12.39 11.10 6.39
CA ALA A 228 -12.68 11.96 7.53
C ALA A 228 -14.20 12.05 7.79
N GLY A 229 -14.59 11.89 9.05
CA GLY A 229 -15.98 11.80 9.48
C GLY A 229 -16.50 10.38 9.71
N SER A 230 -15.72 9.35 9.37
CA SER A 230 -15.99 7.96 9.77
C SER A 230 -15.77 7.76 11.27
N ASP A 231 -16.47 6.80 11.89
CA ASP A 231 -16.46 6.55 13.34
C ASP A 231 -15.53 5.40 13.79
N PHE A 232 -14.73 4.85 12.86
CA PHE A 232 -13.81 3.75 13.10
C PHE A 232 -12.42 4.03 12.49
N ASP A 233 -11.43 3.21 12.85
CA ASP A 233 -10.06 3.29 12.31
C ASP A 233 -10.04 2.75 10.87
N THR A 234 -10.03 3.65 9.88
CA THR A 234 -10.20 3.29 8.48
C THR A 234 -8.87 2.94 7.81
N THR A 235 -8.94 2.06 6.83
CA THR A 235 -7.95 1.94 5.76
C THR A 235 -8.62 2.32 4.44
N LEU A 236 -7.86 2.97 3.57
CA LEU A 236 -8.34 3.41 2.26
C LEU A 236 -7.31 3.04 1.21
N ALA A 237 -7.75 2.41 0.13
CA ALA A 237 -6.90 2.13 -1.02
C ALA A 237 -7.63 2.39 -2.34
N ILE A 238 -6.86 2.74 -3.36
CA ILE A 238 -7.34 2.90 -4.73
C ILE A 238 -6.50 2.07 -5.69
N TYR A 239 -7.16 1.46 -6.67
CA TYR A 239 -6.62 0.45 -7.58
C TYR A 239 -7.00 0.73 -9.04
N LYS A 240 -6.22 0.16 -9.96
CA LYS A 240 -6.58 -0.06 -11.37
C LYS A 240 -6.61 -1.57 -11.66
N GLY A 241 -7.36 -1.98 -12.68
CA GLY A 241 -7.48 -3.38 -13.12
C GLY A 241 -8.92 -3.85 -13.16
N SER A 242 -9.14 -5.09 -13.62
CA SER A 242 -10.48 -5.68 -13.79
C SER A 242 -10.70 -6.98 -13.02
N GLU A 243 -9.66 -7.51 -12.35
CA GLU A 243 -9.69 -8.76 -11.61
C GLU A 243 -9.16 -8.53 -10.20
N LEU A 244 -9.92 -8.90 -9.16
CA LEU A 244 -9.62 -8.64 -7.75
C LEU A 244 -8.20 -9.05 -7.34
N SER A 245 -7.80 -10.28 -7.70
CA SER A 245 -6.50 -10.85 -7.34
C SER A 245 -5.31 -10.28 -8.13
N LYS A 246 -5.57 -9.44 -9.15
CA LYS A 246 -4.56 -8.81 -10.02
C LYS A 246 -4.67 -7.28 -10.04
N LEU A 247 -5.42 -6.70 -9.10
CA LEU A 247 -5.52 -5.25 -8.98
C LEU A 247 -4.15 -4.63 -8.75
N THR A 248 -3.85 -3.58 -9.50
CA THR A 248 -2.65 -2.77 -9.30
C THR A 248 -3.00 -1.61 -8.36
N LYS A 249 -2.39 -1.59 -7.18
CA LYS A 249 -2.58 -0.53 -6.19
C LYS A 249 -1.96 0.77 -6.67
N VAL A 250 -2.75 1.84 -6.74
CA VAL A 250 -2.32 3.19 -7.13
C VAL A 250 -1.84 3.97 -5.90
N ALA A 251 -2.63 3.95 -4.83
CA ALA A 251 -2.30 4.58 -3.55
C ALA A 251 -3.07 3.89 -2.42
N ALA A 252 -2.57 4.01 -1.20
CA ALA A 252 -3.27 3.58 0.01
C ALA A 252 -2.81 4.38 1.23
N ASN A 253 -3.67 4.47 2.24
CA ASN A 253 -3.39 5.11 3.52
C ASN A 253 -4.22 4.44 4.63
N ASN A 254 -3.67 4.39 5.85
CA ASN A 254 -4.39 4.01 7.07
C ASN A 254 -4.75 5.25 7.86
N ASP A 255 -3.71 5.98 8.29
CA ASP A 255 -3.85 7.19 9.08
C ASP A 255 -3.46 8.42 8.25
N ALA A 256 -4.33 9.42 8.20
CA ALA A 256 -4.03 10.72 7.60
C ALA A 256 -2.95 11.50 8.37
N GLY A 257 -2.66 11.10 9.61
CA GLY A 257 -1.63 11.70 10.46
C GLY A 257 -1.60 11.12 11.87
N VAL A 258 -0.63 11.55 12.67
CA VAL A 258 -0.52 11.13 14.08
C VAL A 258 -1.79 11.53 14.84
N GLY A 259 -2.43 10.56 15.50
CA GLY A 259 -3.68 10.78 16.24
C GLY A 259 -4.95 10.86 15.38
N ILE A 260 -4.84 10.81 14.05
CA ILE A 260 -5.98 10.77 13.13
C ILE A 260 -6.14 9.31 12.67
N ARG A 261 -7.26 8.68 13.01
CA ARG A 261 -7.58 7.27 12.68
C ARG A 261 -8.37 7.12 11.38
N THR A 262 -8.56 8.21 10.64
CA THR A 262 -9.18 8.17 9.31
C THR A 262 -8.12 8.36 8.24
N SER A 263 -8.34 7.76 7.08
CA SER A 263 -7.39 7.78 5.98
C SER A 263 -7.59 8.97 5.04
N LEU A 264 -6.47 9.46 4.50
CA LEU A 264 -6.39 10.49 3.46
C LEU A 264 -5.31 10.10 2.44
N LEU A 265 -5.64 10.12 1.15
CA LEU A 265 -4.66 9.92 0.09
C LEU A 265 -4.92 10.84 -1.10
N GLN A 266 -3.89 11.07 -1.90
CA GLN A 266 -3.98 11.84 -3.14
C GLN A 266 -3.43 11.00 -4.29
N PHE A 267 -4.07 11.07 -5.47
CA PHE A 267 -3.63 10.36 -6.66
C PHE A 267 -3.90 11.16 -7.94
N SER A 268 -3.18 10.81 -9.01
CA SER A 268 -3.46 11.30 -10.35
C SER A 268 -4.55 10.46 -11.00
N MET A 269 -5.69 11.08 -11.28
CA MET A 269 -6.81 10.51 -12.02
C MET A 269 -6.64 10.77 -13.51
N GLU A 270 -6.85 9.75 -14.34
CA GLU A 270 -6.78 9.81 -15.80
C GLU A 270 -8.18 9.62 -16.40
N ALA A 271 -8.59 10.52 -17.30
CA ALA A 271 -9.86 10.39 -18.02
C ALA A 271 -9.92 9.06 -18.80
N GLY A 272 -11.08 8.40 -18.79
CA GLY A 272 -11.30 7.10 -19.43
C GLY A 272 -10.80 5.89 -18.63
N THR A 273 -10.11 6.10 -17.51
CA THR A 273 -9.65 5.01 -16.64
C THR A 273 -10.69 4.68 -15.57
N THR A 274 -10.94 3.39 -15.37
CA THR A 274 -11.72 2.91 -14.22
C THR A 274 -10.79 2.68 -13.04
N TYR A 275 -11.14 3.30 -11.91
CA TYR A 275 -10.50 3.09 -10.62
C TYR A 275 -11.46 2.35 -9.68
N TYR A 276 -10.89 1.54 -8.79
CA TYR A 276 -11.62 0.89 -7.70
C TYR A 276 -11.10 1.40 -6.38
N ILE A 277 -12.00 1.76 -5.47
CA ILE A 277 -11.67 2.32 -4.15
C ILE A 277 -12.20 1.32 -3.12
N ALA A 278 -11.35 0.88 -2.20
CA ALA A 278 -11.72 0.03 -1.09
C ALA A 278 -11.60 0.82 0.23
N ILE A 279 -12.64 0.75 1.06
CA ILE A 279 -12.61 1.21 2.45
C ILE A 279 -12.76 -0.03 3.32
N ASP A 280 -11.83 -0.23 4.25
CA ASP A 280 -11.86 -1.32 5.23
C ASP A 280 -11.42 -0.75 6.59
N GLY A 281 -11.32 -1.58 7.63
CA GLY A 281 -10.87 -1.15 8.95
C GLY A 281 -9.53 -1.72 9.38
N ASN A 282 -8.72 -0.89 10.04
CA ASN A 282 -7.51 -1.33 10.68
C ASN A 282 -7.82 -2.37 11.76
N GLY A 283 -7.13 -3.51 11.74
CA GLY A 283 -7.36 -4.61 12.69
C GLY A 283 -8.77 -5.22 12.65
N GLY A 284 -9.54 -5.02 11.57
CA GLY A 284 -10.91 -5.51 11.45
C GLY A 284 -11.96 -4.60 12.09
N ALA A 285 -11.63 -3.33 12.36
CA ALA A 285 -12.60 -2.35 12.82
C ALA A 285 -13.74 -2.17 11.79
N THR A 286 -14.96 -1.98 12.24
CA THR A 286 -16.12 -1.71 11.37
C THR A 286 -16.95 -0.60 11.97
N GLY A 287 -17.65 0.17 11.15
CA GLY A 287 -18.47 1.28 11.63
C GLY A 287 -19.19 2.02 10.52
N ALA A 288 -19.64 3.23 10.80
CA ALA A 288 -20.14 4.15 9.80
C ALA A 288 -18.96 4.79 9.04
N TYR A 289 -19.00 4.71 7.71
CA TYR A 289 -18.01 5.32 6.85
C TYR A 289 -18.56 6.60 6.20
N VAL A 290 -17.65 7.55 5.99
CA VAL A 290 -17.80 8.67 5.06
C VAL A 290 -16.67 8.55 4.04
N LEU A 291 -16.98 8.75 2.76
CA LEU A 291 -16.00 8.86 1.68
C LEU A 291 -16.22 10.17 0.96
N THR A 292 -15.18 10.97 0.83
CA THR A 292 -15.20 12.20 0.05
C THR A 292 -14.06 12.21 -0.95
N ALA A 293 -14.34 12.77 -2.12
CA ALA A 293 -13.37 13.02 -3.16
C ALA A 293 -13.45 14.49 -3.55
N THR A 294 -12.32 15.17 -3.44
CA THR A 294 -12.13 16.54 -3.88
C THR A 294 -10.95 16.60 -4.83
N GLY A 295 -10.87 17.63 -5.66
CA GLY A 295 -9.79 17.71 -6.62
C GLY A 295 -9.99 18.83 -7.62
N SER A 296 -8.93 19.08 -8.39
CA SER A 296 -8.95 20.02 -9.50
C SER A 296 -8.94 19.21 -10.79
N SER A 297 -9.87 19.51 -11.70
CA SER A 297 -9.71 19.08 -13.08
C SER A 297 -8.48 19.77 -13.65
N LEU A 298 -7.60 19.00 -14.27
CA LEU A 298 -6.52 19.54 -15.06
C LEU A 298 -7.07 19.69 -16.48
N SER A 299 -7.39 20.93 -16.86
CA SER A 299 -7.92 21.23 -18.18
C SER A 299 -6.82 21.01 -19.23
N GLN A 300 -6.87 19.86 -19.90
CA GLN A 300 -6.03 19.47 -21.03
C GLN A 300 -4.54 19.30 -20.71
N ALA A 301 -3.94 18.23 -21.23
CA ALA A 301 -2.48 18.10 -21.23
C ALA A 301 -1.85 19.33 -21.91
N PRO A 302 -0.66 19.79 -21.46
CA PRO A 302 0.02 20.89 -22.12
C PRO A 302 0.24 20.57 -23.61
N ALA A 303 0.25 21.58 -24.48
CA ALA A 303 0.33 21.38 -25.94
C ALA A 303 1.54 20.55 -26.38
N ASN A 304 2.60 20.55 -25.58
CA ASN A 304 3.85 19.83 -25.79
C ASN A 304 4.00 18.56 -24.93
N ASP A 305 2.89 17.99 -24.45
CA ASP A 305 2.84 16.67 -23.83
C ASP A 305 3.27 15.57 -24.82
N MET A 306 2.78 15.66 -26.06
CA MET A 306 3.15 14.74 -27.12
C MET A 306 4.49 15.14 -27.72
N ALA A 307 5.44 14.20 -27.77
CA ALA A 307 6.72 14.39 -28.44
C ALA A 307 6.55 14.81 -29.90
N SER A 308 5.49 14.40 -30.60
CA SER A 308 5.19 14.84 -31.98
C SER A 308 4.83 16.33 -32.11
N SER A 309 4.58 17.02 -31.00
CA SER A 309 4.16 18.42 -30.94
C SER A 309 5.05 19.24 -30.00
N PRO A 310 6.39 19.22 -30.16
CA PRO A 310 7.28 19.90 -29.22
C PRO A 310 7.09 21.41 -29.27
N THR A 311 7.32 22.09 -28.14
CA THR A 311 7.44 23.56 -28.17
C THR A 311 8.79 23.97 -28.78
N ASN A 312 8.78 24.80 -29.83
CA ASN A 312 10.00 25.33 -30.42
C ASN A 312 10.55 26.51 -29.59
N LEU A 313 11.79 26.37 -29.12
CA LEU A 313 12.51 27.37 -28.33
C LEU A 313 13.27 28.39 -29.19
N GLY A 314 13.31 28.17 -30.50
CA GLY A 314 13.99 29.01 -31.49
C GLY A 314 15.46 28.65 -31.67
N ASN A 315 16.23 29.63 -32.16
CA ASN A 315 17.66 29.53 -32.46
C ASN A 315 18.49 30.66 -31.85
N GLY A 316 17.97 31.29 -30.79
CA GLY A 316 18.65 32.38 -30.09
C GLY A 316 19.79 31.90 -29.20
N VAL A 317 20.54 32.86 -28.65
CA VAL A 317 21.60 32.61 -27.65
C VAL A 317 21.05 32.35 -26.25
N SER A 318 19.76 32.60 -26.03
CA SER A 318 19.06 32.23 -24.80
C SER A 318 17.58 31.97 -25.05
N PHE A 319 16.97 31.21 -24.15
CA PHE A 319 15.52 31.01 -24.10
C PHE A 319 15.07 30.82 -22.66
N ALA A 320 13.80 31.16 -22.41
CA ALA A 320 13.11 30.86 -21.17
C ALA A 320 11.66 30.49 -21.49
N ARG A 321 11.15 29.43 -20.86
CA ARG A 321 9.76 29.00 -20.93
C ARG A 321 9.31 28.56 -19.55
N SER A 322 8.05 28.80 -19.24
CA SER A 322 7.40 28.24 -18.06
C SER A 322 6.11 27.55 -18.49
N GLY A 323 5.66 26.59 -17.71
CA GLY A 323 4.44 25.83 -17.94
C GLY A 323 4.22 24.84 -16.81
N SER A 324 3.39 23.82 -17.04
CA SER A 324 3.15 22.77 -16.05
C SER A 324 3.16 21.39 -16.68
N ILE A 325 3.73 20.42 -15.98
CA ILE A 325 3.63 18.99 -16.31
C ILE A 325 2.53 18.28 -15.52
N LEU A 326 1.73 19.02 -14.73
CA LEU A 326 0.66 18.44 -13.91
C LEU A 326 -0.30 17.62 -14.76
N ALA A 327 -0.62 18.04 -15.98
CA ALA A 327 -1.54 17.34 -16.88
C ALA A 327 -0.83 16.50 -17.96
N ALA A 328 0.51 16.47 -17.96
CA ALA A 328 1.30 15.71 -18.92
C ALA A 328 1.27 14.20 -18.62
N THR A 329 1.58 13.41 -19.63
CA THR A 329 1.52 11.96 -19.66
C THR A 329 2.84 11.39 -20.20
N ALA A 330 3.09 10.11 -19.93
CA ALA A 330 4.16 9.38 -20.60
C ALA A 330 3.58 8.64 -21.81
N GLN A 331 4.30 8.68 -22.93
CA GLN A 331 3.90 7.97 -24.15
C GLN A 331 4.43 6.54 -24.18
N SER A 332 3.73 5.65 -24.89
CA SER A 332 4.24 4.29 -25.10
C SER A 332 5.55 4.31 -25.88
N GLY A 333 6.56 3.59 -25.37
CA GLY A 333 7.91 3.56 -25.95
C GLY A 333 8.77 4.79 -25.65
N GLU A 334 8.28 5.71 -24.82
CA GLU A 334 9.04 6.89 -24.43
C GLU A 334 10.31 6.50 -23.64
N PRO A 335 11.50 7.04 -23.99
CA PRO A 335 12.74 6.66 -23.33
C PRO A 335 12.79 7.11 -21.87
N SER A 336 13.34 6.24 -21.02
CA SER A 336 13.73 6.58 -19.65
C SER A 336 14.73 7.73 -19.64
N LEU A 337 14.63 8.63 -18.67
CA LEU A 337 15.51 9.77 -18.52
C LEU A 337 16.28 9.67 -17.19
N ALA A 338 17.60 9.79 -17.23
CA ALA A 338 18.47 9.63 -16.05
C ALA A 338 18.25 8.31 -15.25
N GLY A 339 17.88 7.22 -15.94
CA GLY A 339 17.58 5.92 -15.31
C GLY A 339 16.18 5.82 -14.70
N LEU A 340 15.35 6.86 -14.86
CA LEU A 340 13.96 6.88 -14.38
C LEU A 340 12.99 6.66 -15.54
N PRO A 341 11.97 5.78 -15.38
CA PRO A 341 10.90 5.64 -16.37
C PRO A 341 10.18 6.98 -16.61
N ALA A 342 9.73 7.20 -17.84
CA ALA A 342 8.92 8.38 -18.16
C ALA A 342 7.61 8.37 -17.37
N THR A 343 7.19 9.52 -16.85
CA THR A 343 5.93 9.62 -16.09
C THR A 343 5.02 10.74 -16.58
N ARG A 344 5.52 11.98 -16.70
CA ARG A 344 4.76 13.17 -17.08
C ARG A 344 5.68 14.11 -17.86
N SER A 345 5.96 13.77 -19.11
CA SER A 345 6.99 14.46 -19.88
C SER A 345 6.43 15.59 -20.74
N VAL A 346 7.23 16.62 -20.95
CA VAL A 346 6.97 17.65 -21.96
C VAL A 346 8.20 17.88 -22.83
N TRP A 347 7.95 18.19 -24.10
CA TRP A 347 8.96 18.16 -25.15
C TRP A 347 9.21 19.53 -25.75
N PHE A 348 10.48 19.81 -26.07
CA PHE A 348 10.91 21.04 -26.73
C PHE A 348 11.93 20.75 -27.82
N THR A 349 12.06 21.69 -28.75
CA THR A 349 13.13 21.71 -29.75
C THR A 349 13.93 23.01 -29.70
N TYR A 350 15.24 22.93 -29.92
CA TYR A 350 16.14 24.08 -29.98
C TYR A 350 17.14 23.90 -31.13
N THR A 351 17.31 24.90 -31.99
CA THR A 351 18.29 24.83 -33.09
C THR A 351 19.50 25.69 -32.77
N ALA A 352 20.69 25.09 -32.68
CA ALA A 352 21.88 25.85 -32.28
C ALA A 352 22.29 26.87 -33.37
N PRO A 353 22.49 28.16 -33.02
CA PRO A 353 22.87 29.19 -33.99
C PRO A 353 24.29 29.01 -34.54
N ALA A 354 25.20 28.48 -33.74
CA ALA A 354 26.61 28.27 -34.07
C ALA A 354 27.15 27.03 -33.34
N ASN A 355 28.38 26.62 -33.68
CA ASN A 355 29.12 25.67 -32.86
C ASN A 355 29.44 26.32 -31.51
N GLY A 356 29.14 25.66 -30.39
CA GLY A 356 29.36 26.23 -29.06
C GLY A 356 28.88 25.31 -27.94
N GLN A 357 28.65 25.89 -26.76
CA GLN A 357 28.16 25.18 -25.58
C GLN A 357 26.75 25.64 -25.26
N LEU A 358 25.85 24.68 -25.01
CA LEU A 358 24.49 24.94 -24.53
C LEU A 358 24.41 24.49 -23.07
N VAL A 359 23.94 25.38 -22.20
CA VAL A 359 23.54 25.06 -20.83
C VAL A 359 22.03 25.16 -20.76
N VAL A 360 21.37 24.13 -20.24
CA VAL A 360 19.93 24.08 -20.03
C VAL A 360 19.67 23.75 -18.57
N ASP A 361 18.73 24.45 -17.94
CA ASP A 361 18.37 24.22 -16.54
C ASP A 361 16.85 24.34 -16.31
N THR A 362 16.40 23.71 -15.23
CA THR A 362 15.02 23.79 -14.74
C THR A 362 14.90 24.58 -13.43
N ILE A 363 15.91 25.40 -13.09
CA ILE A 363 15.97 26.12 -11.82
C ILE A 363 14.77 27.08 -11.71
N GLY A 364 14.07 27.02 -10.58
CA GLY A 364 12.83 27.74 -10.33
C GLY A 364 11.55 26.93 -10.55
N SER A 365 11.67 25.66 -10.95
CA SER A 365 10.55 24.70 -10.95
C SER A 365 10.15 24.31 -9.52
N ASP A 366 8.87 24.07 -9.26
CA ASP A 366 8.32 23.78 -7.92
C ASP A 366 8.29 22.28 -7.54
N PHE A 367 8.88 21.43 -8.37
CA PHE A 367 8.91 19.97 -8.22
C PHE A 367 10.32 19.41 -8.46
N ASN A 368 10.58 18.17 -8.05
CA ASN A 368 11.83 17.48 -8.38
C ASN A 368 11.83 17.11 -9.88
N SER A 369 12.60 17.85 -10.68
CA SER A 369 12.62 17.72 -12.13
C SER A 369 13.67 16.73 -12.60
N VAL A 370 13.47 16.19 -13.81
CA VAL A 370 14.49 15.46 -14.55
C VAL A 370 14.60 16.09 -15.94
N LEU A 371 15.82 16.41 -16.38
CA LEU A 371 16.09 17.09 -17.64
C LEU A 371 16.98 16.24 -18.55
N GLY A 372 16.65 16.22 -19.84
CA GLY A 372 17.45 15.54 -20.87
C GLY A 372 17.51 16.29 -22.18
N VAL A 373 18.63 16.13 -22.88
CA VAL A 373 18.84 16.64 -24.24
C VAL A 373 19.23 15.49 -25.15
N TYR A 374 18.55 15.38 -26.29
CA TYR A 374 18.70 14.34 -27.30
C TYR A 374 19.04 14.93 -28.67
N SER A 375 19.72 14.13 -29.50
CA SER A 375 19.69 14.26 -30.96
C SER A 375 18.75 13.22 -31.56
N GLY A 376 18.35 13.39 -32.82
CA GLY A 376 17.51 12.44 -33.56
C GLY A 376 16.31 13.11 -34.19
N THR A 377 15.28 12.33 -34.48
CA THR A 377 14.02 12.82 -35.04
C THR A 377 12.95 12.87 -33.95
N ILE A 378 12.43 14.07 -33.69
CA ILE A 378 11.37 14.27 -32.71
C ILE A 378 10.12 13.44 -33.08
N GLY A 379 9.47 12.83 -32.09
CA GLY A 379 8.31 11.95 -32.28
C GLY A 379 8.67 10.52 -32.71
N VAL A 380 9.94 10.22 -33.01
CA VAL A 380 10.42 8.87 -33.36
C VAL A 380 11.37 8.37 -32.28
N PHE A 381 10.84 7.76 -31.22
CA PHE A 381 11.61 7.40 -30.02
C PHE A 381 12.82 6.50 -30.29
N SER A 382 12.72 5.58 -31.25
CA SER A 382 13.82 4.71 -31.66
C SER A 382 15.01 5.44 -32.28
N SER A 383 14.82 6.69 -32.75
CA SER A 383 15.88 7.52 -33.32
C SER A 383 16.57 8.42 -32.29
N LEU A 384 15.99 8.55 -31.08
CA LEU A 384 16.50 9.48 -30.08
C LEU A 384 17.78 8.93 -29.45
N LYS A 385 18.85 9.73 -29.50
CA LYS A 385 20.11 9.46 -28.82
C LYS A 385 20.29 10.48 -27.71
N LEU A 386 20.33 10.02 -26.47
CA LEU A 386 20.58 10.86 -25.30
C LEU A 386 22.00 11.42 -25.35
N LEU A 387 22.12 12.75 -25.21
CA LEU A 387 23.39 13.46 -25.20
C LEU A 387 23.79 13.89 -23.80
N ALA A 388 22.83 14.34 -22.99
CA ALA A 388 23.04 14.71 -21.60
C ALA A 388 21.73 14.55 -20.81
N ALA A 389 21.83 14.16 -19.54
CA ALA A 389 20.69 14.11 -18.61
C ALA A 389 21.12 14.47 -17.20
N ASN A 390 20.21 15.01 -16.40
CA ASN A 390 20.41 15.28 -14.98
C ASN A 390 19.07 15.18 -14.22
N ASP A 391 19.13 14.61 -13.01
CA ASP A 391 18.01 14.51 -12.04
C ASP A 391 18.13 15.71 -11.09
N ASP A 392 19.14 15.69 -10.22
CA ASP A 392 19.42 16.78 -9.27
C ASP A 392 20.74 17.51 -9.61
N ILE A 393 20.76 18.85 -9.55
CA ILE A 393 22.00 19.66 -9.71
C ILE A 393 22.99 19.36 -8.59
N ALA A 394 22.49 19.27 -7.36
CA ALA A 394 23.29 19.01 -6.16
C ALA A 394 22.38 18.51 -5.03
N THR A 395 22.97 17.94 -3.98
CA THR A 395 22.23 17.56 -2.77
C THR A 395 21.43 18.75 -2.22
N GLY A 396 20.10 18.61 -2.14
CA GLY A 396 19.18 19.66 -1.67
C GLY A 396 18.69 20.63 -2.75
N ASN A 397 19.25 20.59 -3.97
CA ASN A 397 18.71 21.27 -5.14
C ASN A 397 18.12 20.24 -6.10
N LEU A 398 16.79 20.11 -6.05
CA LEU A 398 16.02 19.10 -6.76
C LEU A 398 15.67 19.51 -8.20
N GLN A 399 16.19 20.64 -8.68
CA GLN A 399 16.09 21.02 -10.08
C GLN A 399 17.31 20.50 -10.84
N SER A 400 17.20 20.43 -12.16
CA SER A 400 18.18 19.79 -13.04
C SER A 400 18.93 20.80 -13.90
N SER A 401 20.17 20.48 -14.26
CA SER A 401 20.93 21.24 -15.26
C SER A 401 21.86 20.33 -16.07
N VAL A 402 21.95 20.61 -17.37
CA VAL A 402 22.86 19.92 -18.29
C VAL A 402 23.68 20.94 -19.08
N SER A 403 24.92 20.57 -19.40
CA SER A 403 25.82 21.34 -20.26
C SER A 403 26.42 20.43 -21.32
N LEU A 404 26.31 20.80 -22.58
CA LEU A 404 26.78 19.99 -23.70
C LEU A 404 27.27 20.84 -24.89
N PRO A 405 28.25 20.36 -25.67
CA PRO A 405 28.60 20.99 -26.93
C PRO A 405 27.48 20.79 -27.95
N VAL A 406 27.22 21.83 -28.75
CA VAL A 406 26.22 21.83 -29.82
C VAL A 406 26.84 22.32 -31.13
N THR A 407 26.33 21.77 -32.24
CA THR A 407 26.74 22.05 -33.61
C THR A 407 25.75 22.98 -34.31
N SER A 408 26.26 23.98 -35.04
CA SER A 408 25.47 24.97 -35.79
C SER A 408 24.43 24.30 -36.68
N GLY A 409 23.22 24.86 -36.71
CA GLY A 409 22.10 24.39 -37.53
C GLY A 409 21.48 23.07 -37.07
N THR A 410 22.03 22.39 -36.06
CA THR A 410 21.48 21.14 -35.54
C THR A 410 20.33 21.43 -34.57
N THR A 411 19.22 20.72 -34.73
CA THR A 411 18.10 20.74 -33.78
C THR A 411 18.30 19.69 -32.69
N TYR A 412 18.21 20.14 -31.45
CA TYR A 412 18.26 19.34 -30.24
C TYR A 412 16.86 19.22 -29.65
N ILE A 413 16.57 18.06 -29.09
CA ILE A 413 15.29 17.74 -28.47
C ILE A 413 15.49 17.77 -26.96
N ILE A 414 14.71 18.57 -26.26
CA ILE A 414 14.80 18.72 -24.80
C ILE A 414 13.55 18.09 -24.19
N LYS A 415 13.75 17.20 -23.21
CA LYS A 415 12.69 16.57 -22.44
C LYS A 415 12.78 17.06 -21.00
N VAL A 416 11.67 17.53 -20.46
CA VAL A 416 11.49 17.80 -19.02
C VAL A 416 10.47 16.79 -18.50
N ASP A 417 10.80 16.09 -17.42
CA ASP A 417 9.95 15.13 -16.73
C ASP A 417 10.09 15.34 -15.22
N GLY A 418 9.36 14.56 -14.42
CA GLY A 418 9.39 14.61 -12.97
C GLY A 418 9.92 13.31 -12.36
N ARG A 419 10.73 13.44 -11.31
CA ARG A 419 11.28 12.27 -10.62
C ARG A 419 10.17 11.50 -9.92
N LYS A 420 9.99 10.22 -10.27
CA LYS A 420 8.96 9.32 -9.68
C LYS A 420 7.56 9.95 -9.66
N SER A 421 7.15 10.58 -10.77
CA SER A 421 5.86 11.27 -10.92
C SER A 421 5.70 12.55 -10.10
N SER A 422 6.77 13.10 -9.51
CA SER A 422 6.77 14.47 -8.97
C SER A 422 6.33 15.43 -10.07
N SER A 423 5.44 16.38 -9.79
CA SER A 423 4.86 17.21 -10.85
C SER A 423 4.44 18.57 -10.32
N GLY A 424 4.45 19.57 -11.20
CA GLY A 424 4.09 20.94 -10.85
C GLY A 424 4.35 21.90 -12.00
N SER A 425 4.69 23.14 -11.67
CA SER A 425 5.09 24.16 -12.62
C SER A 425 6.58 24.09 -12.92
N TYR A 426 6.95 24.02 -14.20
CA TYR A 426 8.34 24.07 -14.63
C TYR A 426 8.75 25.48 -15.04
N THR A 427 10.01 25.80 -14.81
CA THR A 427 10.75 26.87 -15.50
C THR A 427 11.89 26.22 -16.25
N LEU A 428 11.97 26.37 -17.57
CA LEU A 428 13.03 25.85 -18.44
C LEU A 428 13.81 27.03 -19.02
N ARG A 429 15.11 27.05 -18.80
CA ARG A 429 16.01 28.11 -19.31
C ARG A 429 17.16 27.48 -20.08
N GLY A 430 17.65 28.21 -21.07
CA GLY A 430 18.85 27.83 -21.77
C GLY A 430 19.69 29.03 -22.16
N THR A 431 21.01 28.85 -22.12
CA THR A 431 22.00 29.82 -22.56
C THR A 431 23.03 29.14 -23.45
N PHE A 432 23.32 29.77 -24.58
CA PHE A 432 24.33 29.33 -25.52
C PHE A 432 25.53 30.27 -25.46
N SER A 433 26.72 29.71 -25.41
CA SER A 433 27.98 30.44 -25.45
C SER A 433 28.86 29.92 -26.59
N LEU A 434 29.56 30.85 -27.25
CA LEU A 434 30.59 30.49 -28.22
C LEU A 434 31.78 29.85 -27.50
N PRO A 435 32.52 28.93 -28.16
CA PRO A 435 33.78 28.44 -27.61
C PRO A 435 34.72 29.64 -27.43
N LEU A 436 35.49 29.65 -26.34
CA LEU A 436 36.53 30.66 -26.15
C LEU A 436 37.47 30.66 -27.37
N PRO A 437 37.86 31.83 -27.91
CA PRO A 437 38.80 31.88 -29.01
C PRO A 437 40.09 31.15 -28.61
N SER A 438 40.49 30.14 -29.36
CA SER A 438 41.82 29.55 -29.19
C SER A 438 42.85 30.63 -29.51
N CYS A 439 43.70 30.97 -28.54
CA CYS A 439 44.81 31.89 -28.77
C CYS A 439 45.71 31.30 -29.89
N PRO A 440 45.92 31.98 -31.02
CA PRO A 440 46.78 31.46 -32.07
C PRO A 440 48.19 31.27 -31.51
N ALA A 441 48.81 30.12 -31.80
CA ALA A 441 50.21 29.87 -31.43
C ALA A 441 51.09 31.03 -31.96
N PRO A 442 52.03 31.56 -31.16
CA PRO A 442 52.89 32.65 -31.63
C PRO A 442 53.65 32.22 -32.88
N ALA A 443 53.60 33.05 -33.93
CA ALA A 443 54.30 32.80 -35.18
C ALA A 443 55.80 32.58 -34.92
N THR A 444 56.35 31.48 -35.43
CA THR A 444 57.79 31.22 -35.36
C THR A 444 58.48 32.14 -36.37
N ALA A 445 59.15 33.20 -35.90
CA ALA A 445 59.99 34.05 -36.75
C ALA A 445 61.33 33.37 -36.99
N THR A 446 61.61 32.99 -38.24
CA THR A 446 62.91 32.44 -38.65
C THR A 446 63.79 33.60 -39.13
N PHE A 447 64.91 33.86 -38.46
CA PHE A 447 65.89 34.87 -38.90
C PHE A 447 67.07 34.18 -39.59
N THR A 448 67.35 34.57 -40.83
CA THR A 448 68.56 34.15 -41.55
C THR A 448 69.64 35.21 -41.36
N MET A 449 70.74 34.90 -40.68
CA MET A 449 71.89 35.81 -40.59
C MET A 449 72.88 35.52 -41.71
N THR A 450 73.04 36.47 -42.63
CA THR A 450 74.07 36.42 -43.67
C THR A 450 75.28 37.23 -43.18
N LYS A 451 76.42 36.58 -42.98
CA LYS A 451 77.67 37.25 -42.59
C LYS A 451 78.24 38.01 -43.80
N VAL A 452 78.19 39.34 -43.76
CA VAL A 452 78.90 40.20 -44.72
C VAL A 452 80.29 40.49 -44.15
N ALA A 453 81.35 40.04 -44.83
CA ALA A 453 82.72 40.33 -44.43
C ALA A 453 83.13 41.71 -44.95
N GLY A 454 83.56 42.61 -44.06
CA GLY A 454 84.39 43.75 -44.46
C GLY A 454 83.97 45.17 -44.05
N THR A 455 83.03 45.38 -43.12
CA THR A 455 82.75 46.74 -42.61
C THR A 455 82.52 46.77 -41.10
N THR A 456 83.40 47.48 -40.40
CA THR A 456 83.21 47.97 -39.03
C THR A 456 82.17 49.10 -39.04
N SER A 457 80.94 48.82 -38.63
CA SER A 457 79.98 49.88 -38.26
C SER A 457 79.59 49.76 -36.80
N THR A 458 80.06 50.71 -36.00
CA THR A 458 79.49 51.09 -34.72
C THR A 458 78.05 51.59 -34.94
N ALA A 459 77.12 51.05 -34.14
CA ALA A 459 75.68 51.34 -34.07
C ALA A 459 74.77 50.52 -35.02
N LEU A 460 74.42 49.31 -34.58
CA LEU A 460 73.12 48.70 -34.88
C LEU A 460 72.08 49.22 -33.86
N PRO A 461 70.83 49.52 -34.26
CA PRO A 461 69.77 49.85 -33.31
C PRO A 461 69.50 48.65 -32.38
N LYS A 462 69.37 48.93 -31.07
CA LYS A 462 68.86 47.98 -30.08
C LYS A 462 67.43 47.58 -30.47
N LEU A 463 67.27 46.50 -31.21
CA LEU A 463 66.03 45.73 -31.19
C LEU A 463 66.05 44.90 -29.91
N GLY A 464 65.34 45.38 -28.89
CA GLY A 464 65.09 44.64 -27.66
C GLY A 464 64.17 43.46 -27.93
N TYR A 465 64.73 42.30 -28.29
CA TYR A 465 64.03 41.03 -28.19
C TYR A 465 64.76 40.11 -27.22
N THR A 466 64.05 39.70 -26.17
CA THR A 466 64.43 38.56 -25.33
C THR A 466 63.98 37.29 -26.07
N ALA A 467 64.91 36.52 -26.63
CA ALA A 467 64.57 35.19 -27.16
C ALA A 467 64.46 34.20 -25.98
N ARG A 468 63.28 33.61 -25.77
CA ARG A 468 63.11 32.42 -24.93
C ARG A 468 63.10 31.20 -25.83
N VAL A 469 64.22 30.46 -25.88
CA VAL A 469 64.27 29.17 -26.57
C VAL A 469 63.79 28.09 -25.62
N ARG A 470 62.68 27.41 -25.95
CA ARG A 470 62.29 26.15 -25.30
C ARG A 470 62.70 25.00 -26.22
N ALA A 471 63.72 24.24 -25.84
CA ALA A 471 63.98 22.94 -26.45
C ALA A 471 62.89 21.97 -25.97
N ILE A 472 62.17 21.33 -26.90
CA ILE A 472 61.22 20.26 -26.59
C ILE A 472 61.87 18.94 -26.98
N ALA A 473 62.47 18.25 -26.01
CA ALA A 473 62.47 16.78 -25.83
C ALA A 473 63.48 16.36 -24.72
N GLY A 474 62.99 16.05 -23.52
CA GLY A 474 63.77 15.48 -22.39
C GLY A 474 63.21 15.84 -21.00
N PRO A 475 63.28 14.95 -19.99
CA PRO A 475 62.46 15.03 -18.76
C PRO A 475 62.83 16.21 -17.85
N ILE A 476 61.81 16.89 -17.33
CA ILE A 476 61.95 18.09 -16.48
C ILE A 476 62.24 17.66 -15.04
N THR A 477 63.43 17.97 -14.53
CA THR A 477 63.71 17.96 -13.09
C THR A 477 64.26 19.33 -12.68
N GLY A 478 63.38 20.22 -12.19
CA GLY A 478 63.79 21.50 -11.61
C GLY A 478 62.70 22.57 -11.66
N ALA A 479 62.40 23.16 -10.51
CA ALA A 479 61.34 24.15 -10.33
C ALA A 479 61.60 25.47 -11.08
N TRP A 480 60.51 26.08 -11.57
CA TRP A 480 60.50 27.42 -12.16
C TRP A 480 60.94 28.48 -11.12
N ARG A 481 61.85 29.38 -11.50
CA ARG A 481 62.04 30.67 -10.81
C ARG A 481 61.66 31.80 -11.74
N GLU A 482 60.71 32.63 -11.30
CA GLU A 482 60.52 33.97 -11.82
C GLU A 482 61.61 34.89 -11.25
N VAL A 483 62.22 35.71 -12.10
CA VAL A 483 63.00 36.87 -11.66
C VAL A 483 62.27 38.11 -12.15
N PRO A 484 61.84 39.02 -11.27
CA PRO A 484 61.11 40.21 -11.68
C PRO A 484 62.06 41.22 -12.33
N ALA A 485 61.67 41.75 -13.49
CA ALA A 485 62.34 42.90 -14.07
C ALA A 485 61.97 44.15 -13.27
N LYS A 486 62.92 44.68 -12.49
CA LYS A 486 62.87 46.06 -11.99
C LYS A 486 62.96 47.01 -13.18
N VAL A 487 61.95 47.85 -13.35
CA VAL A 487 61.98 49.01 -14.24
C VAL A 487 62.26 50.24 -13.39
N SER A 488 63.34 50.96 -13.67
CA SER A 488 63.58 52.36 -13.27
C SER A 488 64.80 52.90 -14.03
N PRO A 489 64.83 54.21 -14.33
CA PRO A 489 64.01 54.98 -15.26
C PRO A 489 64.45 54.82 -16.73
#